data_AF-A0A2A5DFK2-F1
#
_entry.id   AF-A0A2A5DFK2-F1
#
_cell.length_a   1.000
_cell.length_b   1.000
_cell.length_c   1.000
_cell.angle_alpha   90.00
_cell.angle_beta   90.00
_cell.angle_gamma   90.00
#
_symmetry.space_group_name_H-M   'P 1'
#
loop_
_entity.id
_entity.type
_entity.pdbx_description
1 polymer ?
#
loop_
_entity_poly.entity_id
_entity_poly.type
_entity_poly.pdbx_seq_one_letter_code
_entity_poly.pdbx_strand_id
1 'polypeptide(L)'
;MLHKSRVWGVALCEDQEELAQKLVDGNWVLCTAFRSAKGTIWANDATSEDAIQEFSVLLQNKEGQWQQVESITVDWCDLEKIKQYVEQADAGVFDEDGYCEVGAERFQEHHPSCHLCG
;
A
#
# COMPACT_ATOMS: atom_id res chain seq x y z
N MET A 1 -7.50 -8.27 -1.09
CA MET A 1 -7.52 -8.38 -2.58
C MET A 1 -8.10 -7.08 -3.07
N LEU A 2 -7.26 -6.26 -3.69
CA LEU A 2 -7.54 -4.86 -3.97
C LEU A 2 -8.87 -4.60 -4.68
N HIS A 3 -9.63 -3.60 -4.19
CA HIS A 3 -10.89 -3.18 -4.81
C HIS A 3 -10.72 -2.89 -6.30
N LYS A 4 -11.48 -3.55 -7.20
CA LYS A 4 -11.16 -3.61 -8.64
C LYS A 4 -11.08 -2.29 -9.39
N SER A 5 -11.86 -1.28 -8.98
CA SER A 5 -11.91 0.01 -9.68
C SER A 5 -11.03 1.08 -9.02
N ARG A 6 -10.50 0.80 -7.83
CA ARG A 6 -9.83 1.83 -7.03
C ARG A 6 -8.57 2.36 -7.72
N VAL A 7 -8.40 3.67 -7.68
CA VAL A 7 -7.17 4.39 -8.02
C VAL A 7 -6.64 4.91 -6.69
N TRP A 8 -5.32 5.01 -6.54
CA TRP A 8 -4.68 5.48 -5.32
C TRP A 8 -3.83 6.70 -5.58
N GLY A 9 -3.99 7.67 -4.68
CA GLY A 9 -3.09 8.81 -4.52
C GLY A 9 -1.86 8.38 -3.78
N VAL A 10 -0.72 8.41 -4.44
CA VAL A 10 0.54 7.96 -3.91
C VAL A 10 1.30 9.15 -3.34
N ALA A 11 1.45 9.18 -2.01
CA ALA A 11 2.37 10.07 -1.35
C ALA A 11 3.73 9.38 -1.15
N LEU A 12 4.82 10.08 -1.48
CA LEU A 12 6.17 9.59 -1.20
C LEU A 12 6.45 9.67 0.31
N CYS A 13 7.13 8.66 0.82
CA CYS A 13 7.79 8.69 2.13
C CYS A 13 9.31 8.73 1.92
N GLU A 14 9.99 9.61 2.65
CA GLU A 14 11.43 9.84 2.56
C GLU A 14 12.23 8.65 3.10
N ASP A 15 11.70 7.97 4.11
CA ASP A 15 12.31 6.80 4.73
C ASP A 15 11.28 5.80 5.27
N GLN A 16 11.79 4.71 5.84
CA GLN A 16 10.98 3.62 6.42
C GLN A 16 10.26 4.05 7.69
N GLU A 17 10.84 4.96 8.47
CA GLU A 17 10.28 5.46 9.72
C GLU A 17 9.01 6.28 9.45
N GLU A 18 9.08 7.19 8.48
CA GLU A 18 7.96 8.02 8.07
C GLU A 18 6.81 7.15 7.53
N LEU A 19 7.13 6.15 6.70
CA LEU A 19 6.14 5.20 6.20
C LEU A 19 5.46 4.46 7.36
N ALA A 20 6.25 3.89 8.28
CA ALA A 20 5.70 3.15 9.41
C ALA A 20 4.81 4.03 10.31
N GLN A 21 5.25 5.26 10.57
CA GLN A 21 4.47 6.22 11.36
C GLN A 21 3.16 6.59 10.67
N LYS A 22 3.19 6.87 9.36
CA LYS A 22 1.98 7.15 8.56
C LYS A 22 0.99 5.99 8.60
N LEU A 23 1.47 4.75 8.48
CA LEU A 23 0.62 3.55 8.48
C LEU A 23 -0.08 3.31 9.83
N VAL A 24 0.57 3.66 10.95
CA VAL A 24 0.00 3.44 12.30
C VAL A 24 -0.87 4.60 12.79
N ASP A 25 -0.46 5.85 12.54
CA ASP A 25 -1.13 7.01 13.15
C ASP A 25 -2.34 7.51 12.37
N GLY A 26 -2.38 7.21 11.07
CA GLY A 26 -3.38 7.79 10.18
C GLY A 26 -4.65 6.96 10.10
N ASN A 27 -5.80 7.63 10.10
CA ASN A 27 -7.00 7.09 9.47
C ASN A 27 -7.08 7.67 8.05
N TRP A 28 -6.72 6.85 7.06
CA TRP A 28 -6.56 7.30 5.69
C TRP A 28 -7.81 7.05 4.86
N VAL A 29 -8.12 7.99 3.97
CA VAL A 29 -9.16 7.78 2.97
C VAL A 29 -8.83 6.54 2.11
N LEU A 30 -9.86 5.85 1.64
CA LEU A 30 -9.74 4.55 0.97
C LEU A 30 -8.80 4.55 -0.24
N CYS A 31 -8.71 5.69 -0.95
CA CYS A 31 -7.83 5.88 -2.11
C CYS A 31 -6.41 6.36 -1.76
N THR A 32 -5.97 6.19 -0.51
CA THR A 32 -4.61 6.57 -0.09
C THR A 32 -3.63 5.43 -0.36
N ALA A 33 -2.47 5.77 -0.93
CA ALA A 33 -1.31 4.91 -0.94
C ALA A 33 -0.04 5.68 -0.58
N PHE A 34 0.96 4.94 -0.12
CA PHE A 34 2.29 5.45 0.16
C PHE A 34 3.34 4.73 -0.68
N ARG A 35 4.39 5.44 -1.05
CA ARG A 35 5.56 4.85 -1.71
C ARG A 35 6.76 4.91 -0.77
N SER A 36 7.37 3.76 -0.51
CA SER A 36 8.63 3.70 0.26
C SER A 36 9.79 4.29 -0.54
N ALA A 37 10.89 4.64 0.14
CA ALA A 37 12.13 5.07 -0.50
C ALA A 37 12.72 4.02 -1.46
N LYS A 38 12.42 2.73 -1.25
CA LYS A 38 12.81 1.62 -2.14
C LYS A 38 11.83 1.37 -3.28
N GLY A 39 10.70 2.08 -3.28
CA GLY A 39 9.73 2.06 -4.36
C GLY A 39 8.59 1.05 -4.18
N THR A 40 8.46 0.42 -3.01
CA THR A 40 7.30 -0.42 -2.68
C THR A 40 6.07 0.44 -2.49
N ILE A 41 4.89 -0.02 -2.93
CA ILE A 41 3.63 0.69 -2.75
C ILE A 41 2.83 0.03 -1.63
N TRP A 42 2.30 0.87 -0.74
CA TRP A 42 1.44 0.50 0.37
C TRP A 42 0.08 1.12 0.11
N ALA A 43 -0.87 0.34 -0.40
CA ALA A 43 -2.16 0.84 -0.84
C ALA A 43 -3.28 0.42 0.12
N ASN A 44 -4.09 1.38 0.56
CA ASN A 44 -5.22 1.09 1.44
C ASN A 44 -6.21 0.13 0.74
N ASP A 45 -6.39 -1.06 1.32
CA ASP A 45 -7.27 -2.15 0.89
C ASP A 45 -8.52 -2.28 1.77
N ALA A 46 -8.78 -1.31 2.64
CA ALA A 46 -10.02 -1.30 3.41
C ALA A 46 -11.24 -1.26 2.47
N THR A 47 -12.28 -2.01 2.83
CA THR A 47 -13.48 -2.18 2.00
C THR A 47 -14.52 -1.07 2.20
N SER A 48 -14.44 -0.34 3.30
CA SER A 48 -15.27 0.82 3.63
C SER A 48 -14.54 1.73 4.63
N GLU A 49 -15.03 2.95 4.80
CA GLU A 49 -14.51 3.95 5.73
C GLU A 49 -14.58 3.50 7.20
N ASP A 50 -15.55 2.62 7.52
CA ASP A 50 -15.72 2.03 8.86
C ASP A 50 -15.02 0.67 9.01
N ALA A 51 -14.31 0.19 7.98
CA ALA A 51 -13.59 -1.07 8.06
C ALA A 51 -12.26 -0.90 8.81
N ILE A 52 -11.74 -2.04 9.29
CA ILE A 52 -10.37 -2.12 9.80
C ILE A 52 -9.41 -1.69 8.68
N GLN A 53 -8.43 -0.84 9.00
CA GLN A 53 -7.44 -0.44 8.02
C GLN A 53 -6.53 -1.61 7.68
N GLU A 54 -6.46 -1.87 6.38
CA GLU A 54 -5.59 -2.85 5.77
C GLU A 54 -4.84 -2.18 4.62
N PHE A 55 -3.56 -2.51 4.49
CA PHE A 55 -2.72 -2.03 3.40
C PHE A 55 -2.16 -3.22 2.62
N SER A 56 -2.44 -3.25 1.33
CA SER A 56 -1.77 -4.14 0.40
C SER A 56 -0.36 -3.65 0.12
N VAL A 57 0.61 -4.55 0.18
CA VAL A 57 2.01 -4.29 -0.23
C VAL A 57 2.15 -4.70 -1.69
N LEU A 58 2.65 -3.79 -2.53
CA LEU A 58 2.87 -4.04 -3.95
C LEU A 58 4.32 -3.78 -4.37
N LEU A 59 4.80 -4.66 -5.24
CA LEU A 59 6.12 -4.62 -5.87
C LEU A 59 5.97 -4.60 -7.39
N GLN A 60 6.94 -4.02 -8.11
CA GLN A 60 6.95 -4.14 -9.57
C GLN A 60 7.55 -5.48 -9.98
N ASN A 61 6.81 -6.24 -10.80
CA ASN A 61 7.35 -7.43 -11.44
C ASN A 61 8.34 -7.05 -12.56
N LYS A 62 8.99 -8.05 -13.16
CA LYS A 62 9.97 -7.84 -14.26
C LYS A 62 9.37 -7.18 -15.50
N GLU A 63 8.04 -7.19 -15.64
CA GLU A 63 7.30 -6.60 -16.76
C GLU A 63 6.82 -5.18 -16.44
N GLY A 64 7.12 -4.66 -15.25
CA GLY A 64 6.79 -3.30 -14.80
C GLY A 64 5.35 -3.15 -14.27
N GLN A 65 4.61 -4.24 -14.13
CA GLN A 65 3.28 -4.23 -13.51
C GLN A 65 3.40 -4.32 -11.99
N TRP A 66 2.43 -3.76 -11.26
CA TRP A 66 2.39 -3.95 -9.82
C TRP A 66 1.79 -5.30 -9.47
N GLN A 67 2.42 -6.00 -8.54
CA GLN A 67 1.96 -7.26 -8.01
C GLN A 67 1.72 -7.09 -6.52
N GLN A 68 0.50 -7.40 -6.07
CA GLN A 68 0.22 -7.51 -4.63
C GLN A 68 0.96 -8.74 -4.09
N VAL A 69 1.77 -8.53 -3.06
CA VAL A 69 2.60 -9.58 -2.42
C VAL A 69 2.29 -9.78 -0.95
N GLU A 70 1.54 -8.86 -0.33
CA GLU A 70 1.03 -9.02 1.04
C GLU A 70 -0.21 -8.15 1.27
N SER A 71 -0.99 -8.48 2.30
CA SER A 71 -2.03 -7.62 2.88
C SER A 71 -1.84 -7.52 4.40
N ILE A 72 -1.59 -6.32 4.90
CA ILE A 72 -1.29 -6.09 6.33
C ILE A 72 -2.43 -5.31 6.96
N THR A 73 -3.10 -5.94 7.92
CA THR A 73 -4.10 -5.29 8.77
C THR A 73 -3.40 -4.41 9.81
N VAL A 74 -3.22 -3.12 9.50
CA VAL A 74 -2.38 -2.21 10.29
C VAL A 74 -2.96 -1.89 11.66
N ASP A 75 -4.28 -1.90 11.81
CA ASP A 75 -4.96 -1.68 13.10
C ASP A 75 -4.65 -2.77 14.15
N TRP A 76 -4.06 -3.91 13.75
CA TRP A 76 -3.61 -4.96 14.67
C TRP A 76 -2.12 -4.87 15.02
N CYS A 77 -1.44 -3.86 14.49
CA CYS A 77 0.00 -3.70 14.62
C CYS A 77 0.31 -2.46 15.47
N ASP A 78 1.39 -2.54 16.24
CA ASP A 78 2.04 -1.35 16.76
C ASP A 78 3.11 -0.86 15.77
N LEU A 79 3.73 0.28 16.10
CA LEU A 79 4.78 0.89 15.28
C LEU A 79 5.96 -0.05 15.03
N GLU A 80 6.40 -0.82 16.04
CA GLU A 80 7.52 -1.74 15.88
C GLU A 80 7.18 -2.85 14.89
N LYS A 81 5.96 -3.39 14.97
CA LYS A 81 5.49 -4.43 14.06
C LYS A 81 5.38 -3.93 12.63
N ILE A 82 4.87 -2.72 12.42
CA ILE A 82 4.82 -2.12 11.07
C ILE A 82 6.22 -1.87 10.51
N LYS A 83 7.17 -1.39 11.32
CA LYS A 83 8.57 -1.22 10.87
C LYS A 83 9.16 -2.53 10.36
N GLN A 84 8.94 -3.64 11.07
CA GLN A 84 9.39 -4.95 10.62
C GLN A 84 8.82 -5.32 9.25
N TYR A 85 7.54 -5.04 9.01
CA TYR A 85 6.93 -5.31 7.70
C TYR A 85 7.50 -4.43 6.60
N VAL A 86 7.73 -3.14 6.87
CA VAL A 86 8.38 -2.21 5.93
C VAL A 86 9.79 -2.69 5.58
N GLU A 87 10.57 -3.08 6.59
CA GLU A 87 11.92 -3.63 6.41
C GLU A 87 11.90 -4.93 5.59
N GLN A 88 10.96 -5.83 5.87
CA GLN A 88 10.80 -7.09 5.14
C GLN A 88 10.42 -6.85 3.66
N ALA A 89 9.49 -5.93 3.40
CA ALA A 89 9.09 -5.58 2.04
C ALA A 89 10.26 -4.96 1.26
N ASP A 90 10.99 -4.03 1.87
CA ASP A 90 12.15 -3.38 1.24
C ASP A 90 13.34 -4.34 1.06
N ALA A 91 13.41 -5.41 1.86
CA ALA A 91 14.39 -6.50 1.72
C ALA A 91 13.96 -7.59 0.72
N GLY A 92 12.78 -7.47 0.12
CA GLY A 92 12.24 -8.42 -0.86
C GLY A 92 11.80 -9.75 -0.28
N VAL A 93 11.43 -9.79 1.01
CA VAL A 93 10.98 -11.03 1.68
C VAL A 93 9.69 -11.57 1.05
N PHE A 94 8.85 -10.70 0.49
CA PHE A 94 7.56 -11.06 -0.11
C PHE A 94 7.61 -11.26 -1.63
N ASP A 95 8.78 -11.19 -2.27
CA ASP A 95 8.90 -11.19 -3.74
C ASP A 95 8.30 -12.43 -4.43
N GLU A 96 8.18 -13.55 -3.72
CA GLU A 96 7.64 -14.81 -4.23
C GLU A 96 6.13 -14.99 -3.96
N ASP A 97 5.52 -14.16 -3.11
CA ASP A 97 4.17 -14.36 -2.56
C ASP A 97 3.04 -13.71 -3.41
N GLY A 98 3.25 -13.63 -4.72
CA GLY A 98 2.36 -12.93 -5.64
C GLY A 98 0.88 -13.37 -5.60
N TYR A 99 -0.01 -12.49 -5.15
CA TYR A 99 -1.46 -12.73 -5.10
C TYR A 99 -2.18 -12.35 -6.39
N CYS A 100 -1.98 -11.11 -6.87
CA CYS A 100 -2.63 -10.61 -8.08
C CYS A 100 -1.87 -9.44 -8.70
N GLU A 101 -2.09 -9.24 -10.00
CA GLU A 101 -1.55 -8.11 -10.76
C GLU A 101 -2.49 -6.91 -10.72
N VAL A 102 -1.89 -5.72 -10.73
CA VAL A 102 -2.55 -4.43 -10.63
C VAL A 102 -1.89 -3.48 -11.63
N GLY A 103 -2.70 -2.86 -12.48
CA GLY A 103 -2.22 -1.93 -13.49
C GLY A 103 -1.54 -0.70 -12.87
N ALA A 104 -0.43 -0.27 -13.47
CA ALA A 104 0.34 0.89 -13.03
C ALA A 104 -0.46 2.20 -13.07
N GLU A 105 -1.43 2.31 -13.97
CA GLU A 105 -2.35 3.45 -14.08
C GLU A 105 -3.21 3.68 -12.83
N ARG A 106 -3.32 2.67 -11.95
CA ARG A 106 -4.08 2.75 -10.71
C ARG A 106 -3.33 3.49 -9.60
N PHE A 107 -2.05 3.80 -9.77
CA PHE A 107 -1.23 4.48 -8.76
C PHE A 107 -0.73 5.82 -9.30
N GLN A 108 -1.22 6.92 -8.75
CA GLN A 108 -1.02 8.27 -9.29
C GLN A 108 -0.55 9.21 -8.19
N GLU A 109 0.39 10.13 -8.48
CA GLU A 109 0.82 11.14 -7.50
C GLU A 109 -0.34 12.04 -7.05
N HIS A 110 -1.25 12.36 -7.98
CA HIS A 110 -2.44 13.14 -7.72
C HIS A 110 -3.67 12.26 -7.94
N HIS A 111 -4.37 11.95 -6.85
CA HIS A 111 -5.56 11.13 -6.91
C HIS A 111 -6.74 11.87 -7.57
N PRO A 112 -7.37 11.34 -8.63
CA PRO A 112 -8.56 11.95 -9.22
C PRO A 112 -9.73 11.82 -8.23
N SER A 113 -10.41 12.91 -7.91
CA SER A 113 -11.47 13.03 -6.88
C SER A 113 -12.44 11.83 -6.83
N CYS A 114 -12.17 10.86 -5.94
CA CYS A 114 -12.83 9.53 -5.85
C CYS A 114 -14.30 9.65 -5.37
N HIS A 115 -15.30 9.32 -6.19
CA HIS A 115 -16.37 8.38 -5.81
C HIS A 115 -16.84 7.52 -6.98
N LEU A 116 -16.22 6.38 -7.16
CA LEU A 116 -15.17 5.81 -6.31
C LEU A 116 -14.26 5.05 -7.23
N CYS A 117 -13.52 5.87 -7.96
CA CYS A 117 -12.35 5.51 -8.72
C CYS A 117 -12.63 4.49 -9.84
N GLY A 118 -12.22 4.82 -11.07
CA GLY A 118 -12.51 4.05 -12.29
C GLY A 118 -13.93 4.27 -12.80
#